data_AF-A0A540KJ47-F1
#
_entry.id   AF-A0A540KJ47-F1
#
_cell.length_a   1.000
_cell.length_b   1.000
_cell.length_c   1.000
_cell.angle_alpha   90.00
_cell.angle_beta   90.00
_cell.angle_gamma   90.00
#
_symmetry.space_group_name_H-M   'P 1'
#
loop_
_entity.id
_entity.type
_entity.pdbx_description
1 polymer ?
#
loop_
_entity_poly.entity_id
_entity_poly.type
_entity_poly.pdbx_seq_one_letter_code
_entity_poly.pdbx_strand_id
1 'polypeptide(L)'
;MVTFAYATTATAIAAFLILLPLSCSSESILNHHDDDGFSSVTQSDVDLLEFPLNLVYLEAEFFLYGAFGHGLDTVDPSLTLGGPTRVGAKRAHWTTSLGMPLRNLDSKKLDT
;
A
#
# COMPACT_ATOMS: atom_id res chain seq x y z
N MET A 1 -32.38 -26.12 0.66
CA MET A 1 -31.75 -25.36 -0.44
C MET A 1 -30.73 -24.32 0.07
N VAL A 2 -31.00 -23.62 1.19
CA VAL A 2 -30.10 -22.58 1.75
C VAL A 2 -28.77 -23.14 2.28
N THR A 3 -28.76 -24.32 2.90
CA THR A 3 -27.55 -24.93 3.48
C THR A 3 -26.50 -25.33 2.44
N PHE A 4 -26.92 -25.67 1.22
CA PHE A 4 -26.02 -26.07 0.13
C PHE A 4 -25.24 -24.86 -0.40
N ALA A 5 -25.89 -23.70 -0.54
CA ALA A 5 -25.25 -22.47 -0.97
C ALA A 5 -24.22 -21.92 0.04
N TYR A 6 -24.52 -22.04 1.35
CA TYR A 6 -23.58 -21.68 2.41
C TYR A 6 -22.33 -22.56 2.38
N ALA A 7 -22.50 -23.87 2.19
CA ALA A 7 -21.38 -24.79 2.06
C ALA A 7 -20.50 -24.44 0.85
N THR A 8 -21.08 -24.17 -0.32
CA THR A 8 -20.30 -23.82 -1.53
C THR A 8 -19.53 -22.51 -1.37
N THR A 9 -20.14 -21.48 -0.79
CA THR A 9 -19.48 -20.18 -0.56
C THR A 9 -18.36 -20.28 0.47
N ALA A 10 -18.56 -21.03 1.56
CA ALA A 10 -17.53 -21.30 2.55
C ALA A 10 -16.34 -22.07 1.95
N THR A 11 -16.59 -23.09 1.13
CA THR A 11 -15.53 -23.85 0.45
C THR A 11 -14.78 -23.00 -0.57
N ALA A 12 -15.47 -22.14 -1.32
CA ALA A 12 -14.83 -21.22 -2.26
C ALA A 12 -13.93 -20.20 -1.54
N ILE A 13 -14.39 -19.61 -0.43
CA ILE A 13 -13.60 -18.68 0.39
C ILE A 13 -12.38 -19.40 0.97
N ALA A 14 -12.56 -20.60 1.54
CA ALA A 14 -11.45 -21.40 2.05
C ALA A 14 -10.42 -21.73 0.96
N ALA A 15 -10.88 -22.10 -0.26
CA ALA A 15 -10.00 -22.35 -1.39
C ALA A 15 -9.23 -21.09 -1.81
N PHE A 16 -9.87 -19.92 -1.87
CA PHE A 16 -9.19 -18.65 -2.15
C PHE A 16 -8.12 -18.33 -1.10
N LEU A 17 -8.43 -18.50 0.18
CA LEU A 17 -7.49 -18.24 1.28
C LEU A 17 -6.30 -19.21 1.29
N ILE A 18 -6.46 -20.43 0.78
CA ILE A 18 -5.38 -21.43 0.68
C ILE A 18 -4.57 -21.27 -0.61
N LEU A 19 -5.20 -20.88 -1.73
CA LEU A 19 -4.53 -20.72 -3.01
C LEU A 19 -3.75 -19.40 -3.13
N LEU A 20 -4.20 -18.32 -2.48
CA LEU A 20 -3.48 -17.04 -2.45
C LEU A 20 -2.01 -17.16 -1.99
N PRO A 21 -1.69 -17.79 -0.84
CA PRO A 21 -0.31 -17.96 -0.40
C PRO A 21 0.48 -18.95 -1.27
N LEU A 22 -0.18 -19.92 -1.92
CA LEU A 22 0.49 -20.87 -2.82
C LEU A 22 0.96 -20.21 -4.12
N SER A 23 0.24 -19.20 -4.61
CA SER A 23 0.70 -18.37 -5.74
C SER A 23 1.84 -17.41 -5.38
N CYS A 24 1.97 -17.05 -4.10
CA CYS A 24 3.10 -16.25 -3.62
C CYS A 24 4.37 -17.09 -3.39
N SER A 25 4.24 -18.41 -3.20
CA SER A 25 5.36 -19.34 -3.10
C SER A 25 5.78 -19.85 -4.49
N SER A 26 6.19 -18.95 -5.38
CA SER A 26 6.97 -19.38 -6.54
C SER A 26 8.37 -19.70 -6.04
N GLU A 27 8.77 -20.96 -6.11
CA GLU A 27 10.18 -21.36 -5.96
C GLU A 27 10.98 -20.54 -6.97
N SER A 28 11.77 -19.59 -6.50
CA SER A 28 12.79 -18.97 -7.33
C SER A 28 13.76 -20.08 -7.70
N ILE A 29 13.67 -20.60 -8.93
CA ILE A 29 14.71 -21.46 -9.48
C ILE A 29 15.95 -20.58 -9.58
N LEU A 30 16.76 -20.64 -8.52
CA LEU A 30 18.07 -20.02 -8.44
C LEU A 30 18.92 -20.79 -9.47
N ASN A 31 19.06 -20.19 -10.66
CA ASN A 31 20.07 -20.63 -11.61
C ASN A 31 21.42 -20.44 -10.94
N HIS A 32 21.92 -21.55 -10.42
CA HIS A 32 23.22 -21.69 -9.78
C HIS A 32 24.30 -21.36 -10.81
N HIS A 33 24.84 -20.14 -10.72
CA HIS A 33 26.16 -19.84 -11.21
C HIS A 33 27.00 -19.47 -10.01
N ASP A 34 28.00 -20.31 -9.73
CA ASP A 34 28.97 -20.16 -8.67
C ASP A 34 29.61 -18.76 -8.73
N ASP A 35 29.29 -17.89 -7.76
CA ASP A 35 30.27 -16.98 -7.17
C ASP A 35 29.78 -16.42 -5.82
N ASP A 36 30.60 -16.64 -4.80
CA ASP A 36 30.75 -15.94 -3.52
C ASP A 36 29.53 -15.30 -2.81
N GLY A 37 29.01 -16.01 -1.79
CA GLY A 37 28.97 -15.51 -0.42
C GLY A 37 28.06 -14.33 0.00
N PHE A 38 27.39 -13.62 -0.90
CA PHE A 38 26.42 -12.59 -0.55
C PHE A 38 25.29 -12.61 -1.58
N SER A 39 24.11 -13.09 -1.20
CA SER A 39 22.90 -12.92 -2.00
C SER A 39 22.56 -11.42 -2.02
N SER A 40 23.23 -10.65 -2.88
CA SER A 40 22.85 -9.25 -3.09
C SER A 40 21.45 -9.28 -3.67
N VAL A 41 20.50 -8.69 -2.95
CA VAL A 41 19.17 -8.41 -3.48
C VAL A 41 19.36 -7.74 -4.83
N THR A 42 18.75 -8.28 -5.88
CA THR A 42 18.94 -7.70 -7.20
C THR A 42 18.31 -6.31 -7.23
N GLN A 43 18.90 -5.36 -7.96
CA GLN A 43 18.33 -4.01 -8.05
C GLN A 43 16.87 -4.06 -8.55
N SER A 44 16.56 -5.02 -9.43
CA SER A 44 15.19 -5.28 -9.88
C SER A 44 14.24 -5.61 -8.74
N ASP A 45 14.67 -6.40 -7.75
CA ASP A 45 13.84 -6.75 -6.59
C ASP A 45 13.63 -5.52 -5.69
N VAL A 46 14.64 -4.67 -5.54
CA VAL A 46 14.53 -3.40 -4.79
C VAL A 46 13.50 -2.49 -5.46
N ASP A 47 13.62 -2.29 -6.78
CA ASP A 47 12.74 -1.40 -7.55
C ASP A 47 11.28 -1.89 -7.52
N LEU A 48 11.06 -3.21 -7.52
CA LEU A 48 9.73 -3.80 -7.41
C LEU A 48 9.10 -3.60 -6.03
N LEU A 49 9.91 -3.62 -4.97
CA LEU A 49 9.42 -3.55 -3.59
C LEU A 49 9.36 -2.12 -3.03
N GLU A 50 10.12 -1.17 -3.56
CA GLU A 50 10.19 0.21 -3.05
C GLU A 50 8.80 0.87 -2.98
N PHE A 51 8.04 0.81 -4.08
CA PHE A 51 6.73 1.45 -4.14
C PHE A 51 5.69 0.78 -3.21
N PRO A 52 5.49 -0.55 -3.25
CA PRO A 52 4.57 -1.22 -2.32
C PRO A 52 4.93 -0.99 -0.85
N LEU A 53 6.22 -1.00 -0.50
CA LEU A 53 6.68 -0.81 0.87
C LEU A 53 6.38 0.61 1.37
N ASN A 54 6.62 1.63 0.54
CA ASN A 54 6.26 3.02 0.83
C ASN A 54 4.74 3.21 0.98
N LEU A 55 3.94 2.48 0.21
CA LEU A 55 2.48 2.53 0.31
C LEU A 55 1.96 1.94 1.64
N VAL A 56 2.52 0.80 2.06
CA VAL A 56 2.17 0.19 3.36
C VAL A 56 2.64 1.07 4.51
N TYR A 57 3.81 1.71 4.40
CA TYR A 57 4.27 2.69 5.37
C TYR A 57 3.26 3.85 5.50
N LEU A 58 2.80 4.40 4.39
CA LEU A 58 1.79 5.46 4.37
C LEU A 58 0.48 5.02 5.04
N GLU A 59 0.00 3.81 4.74
CA GLU A 59 -1.24 3.28 5.31
C GLU A 59 -1.13 3.08 6.83
N ALA A 60 -0.03 2.48 7.30
CA ALA A 60 0.22 2.28 8.73
C ALA A 60 0.23 3.63 9.47
N GLU A 61 0.88 4.63 8.88
CA GLU A 61 0.95 5.97 9.46
C GLU A 61 -0.41 6.67 9.49
N PHE A 62 -1.21 6.55 8.44
CA PHE A 62 -2.57 7.07 8.39
C PHE A 62 -3.46 6.42 9.44
N PHE A 63 -3.40 5.09 9.55
CA PHE A 63 -4.20 4.33 10.52
C PHE A 63 -3.84 4.68 11.96
N LEU A 64 -2.54 4.70 12.30
CA LEU A 64 -2.05 5.03 13.64
C LEU A 64 -2.44 6.44 14.06
N TYR A 65 -2.27 7.43 13.18
CA TYR A 65 -2.71 8.80 13.47
C TYR A 65 -4.22 8.90 13.64
N GLY A 66 -5.00 8.20 12.81
CA GLY A 66 -6.44 8.16 12.93
C GLY A 66 -6.93 7.52 14.24
N ALA A 67 -6.24 6.49 14.72
CA ALA A 67 -6.62 5.73 15.91
C ALA A 67 -6.08 6.31 17.23
N PHE A 68 -4.82 6.75 17.25
CA PHE A 68 -4.09 7.10 18.48
C PHE A 68 -3.58 8.56 18.50
N GLY A 69 -3.66 9.28 17.38
CA GLY A 69 -3.17 10.66 17.28
C GLY A 69 -1.65 10.79 17.21
N HIS A 70 -0.92 9.68 17.10
CA HIS A 70 0.51 9.61 16.83
C HIS A 70 0.78 8.47 15.86
N GLY A 71 1.97 8.43 15.26
CA GLY A 71 2.30 7.42 14.25
C GLY A 71 3.42 6.48 14.66
N LEU A 72 4.01 5.83 13.65
CA LEU A 72 5.01 4.79 13.75
C LEU A 72 6.26 5.25 14.52
N ASP A 73 6.65 6.53 14.43
CA ASP A 73 7.76 7.10 15.21
C ASP A 73 7.62 6.92 16.73
N THR A 74 6.38 6.80 17.21
CA THR A 74 6.07 6.58 18.64
C THR A 74 5.88 5.10 18.96
N VAL A 75 5.35 4.32 18.01
CA VAL A 75 5.02 2.91 18.20
C VAL A 75 6.26 2.03 18.04
N ASP A 76 7.03 2.26 16.99
CA ASP A 76 8.27 1.55 16.69
C ASP A 76 9.25 2.47 15.93
N PRO A 77 10.12 3.19 16.66
CA PRO A 77 11.12 4.08 16.07
C PRO A 77 12.14 3.37 15.18
N SER A 78 12.35 2.06 15.36
CA SER A 78 13.31 1.30 14.56
C SER A 78 12.87 1.14 13.10
N LEU A 79 11.56 1.21 12.84
CA LEU A 79 10.99 1.15 11.50
C LEU A 79 11.03 2.48 10.74
N THR A 80 10.99 3.61 11.46
CA THR A 80 10.99 4.93 10.80
C THR A 80 12.38 5.50 10.54
N LEU A 81 13.42 4.91 11.18
CA LEU A 81 14.82 5.32 11.08
C LEU A 81 15.05 6.84 11.29
N GLY A 82 14.10 7.52 11.94
CA GLY A 82 14.15 8.96 12.16
C GLY A 82 13.99 9.82 10.90
N GLY A 83 13.18 9.38 9.93
CA GLY A 83 12.87 10.16 8.73
C GLY A 83 12.28 11.56 9.00
N PRO A 84 12.26 12.46 8.00
CA PRO A 84 11.73 13.82 8.16
C PRO A 84 10.27 13.82 8.60
N THR A 85 9.89 14.81 9.41
CA THR A 85 8.51 14.93 9.93
C THR A 85 7.50 14.85 8.80
N ARG A 86 6.52 13.97 8.97
CA ARG A 86 5.58 13.63 7.92
C ARG A 86 4.76 14.84 7.49
N VAL A 87 4.87 15.16 6.20
CA VAL A 87 3.91 16.04 5.53
C VAL A 87 2.72 15.16 5.19
N GLY A 88 1.66 15.24 6.00
CA GLY A 88 0.41 14.53 5.73
C GLY A 88 -0.16 14.88 4.35
N ALA A 89 -1.25 14.21 3.96
CA ALA A 89 -1.87 14.41 2.65
C ALA A 89 -2.14 15.90 2.38
N LYS A 90 -1.37 16.50 1.46
CA LYS A 90 -1.56 17.87 1.03
C LYS A 90 -2.54 17.87 -0.13
N ARG A 91 -3.58 18.71 -0.05
CA ARG A 91 -4.48 18.93 -1.18
C ARG A 91 -3.66 19.40 -2.37
N ALA A 92 -3.73 18.64 -3.46
CA ALA A 92 -3.09 19.03 -4.71
C ALA A 92 -3.71 20.34 -5.22
N HIS A 93 -2.87 21.34 -5.48
CA HIS A 93 -3.30 22.61 -6.03
C HIS A 93 -3.35 22.49 -7.55
N TRP A 94 -4.51 22.08 -8.07
CA TRP A 94 -4.74 22.04 -9.50
C TRP A 94 -5.29 23.38 -9.99
N THR A 95 -4.53 24.06 -10.84
CA THR A 95 -5.02 25.16 -11.65
C THR A 95 -5.44 24.60 -13.01
N THR A 96 -6.66 24.88 -13.46
CA THR A 96 -7.08 24.52 -14.82
C THR A 96 -6.26 25.31 -15.85
N SER A 97 -6.16 24.85 -17.11
CA SER A 97 -5.47 25.57 -18.22
C SER A 97 -5.91 27.03 -18.40
N LEU A 98 -7.10 27.39 -17.90
CA LEU A 98 -7.64 28.75 -17.81
C LEU A 98 -7.08 29.58 -16.64
N GLY A 99 -6.12 29.06 -15.86
CA GLY A 99 -5.51 29.73 -14.72
C GLY A 99 -6.41 29.87 -13.48
N MET A 100 -7.61 29.25 -13.47
CA MET A 100 -8.56 29.39 -12.37
C MET A 100 -8.42 28.28 -11.31
N PRO A 101 -8.50 28.61 -10.00
CA PRO A 101 -8.58 27.62 -8.93
C PRO A 101 -9.95 26.92 -8.96
N LEU A 102 -9.97 25.58 -8.93
CA LEU A 102 -11.19 24.75 -8.90
C LEU A 102 -12.16 25.06 -7.73
N ARG A 103 -11.70 25.78 -6.71
CA ARG A 103 -12.54 26.22 -5.57
C ARG A 103 -13.65 27.20 -5.94
N ASN A 104 -13.62 27.76 -7.15
CA ASN A 104 -14.58 28.78 -7.61
C ASN A 104 -15.65 28.22 -8.58
N LEU A 105 -15.64 26.92 -8.89
CA LEU A 105 -16.67 26.30 -9.73
C LEU A 105 -17.91 25.86 -8.95
N ASP A 106 -17.77 25.55 -7.66
CA ASP A 106 -18.88 25.05 -6.83
C ASP A 106 -19.84 26.17 -6.38
N SER A 107 -19.35 27.41 -6.34
CA SER A 107 -20.11 28.59 -5.93
C SER A 107 -20.93 29.24 -7.05
N LYS A 108 -20.88 28.72 -8.29
CA LYS A 108 -21.59 29.27 -9.47
C LYS A 108 -22.75 28.43 -9.98
N LYS A 109 -23.18 27.41 -9.22
CA LYS A 109 -24.28 26.52 -9.62
C LYS A 109 -25.46 26.59 -8.65
N LEU A 110 -25.71 27.75 -8.05
CA LEU A 110 -26.83 27.96 -7.14
C LEU A 110 -27.51 29.31 -7.37
N ASP A 111 -27.66 29.66 -8.65
CA ASP A 111 -28.29 30.89 -9.10
C ASP A 111 -28.80 30.71 -10.53
N THR A 112 -29.72 29.76 -10.73
CA THR A 112 -30.77 29.84 -11.77
C THR A 112 -32.02 29.11 -11.30
#